data_AF-A0A947E830-F1
#
_entry.id   AF-A0A947E830-F1
#
_cell.length_a   1.000
_cell.length_b   1.000
_cell.length_c   1.000
_cell.angle_alpha   90.00
_cell.angle_beta   90.00
_cell.angle_gamma   90.00
#
_symmetry.space_group_name_H-M   'P 1'
#
loop_
_entity.id
_entity.type
_entity.pdbx_description
1 polymer ?
#
loop_
_entity_poly.entity_id
_entity_poly.type
_entity_poly.pdbx_seq_one_letter_code
_entity_poly.pdbx_strand_id
1 'polypeptide(L)'
;MSYLVLARKYRSRDFEALVGQEHVVKALTNALTQQRLHHAYLFTGTRGVGKTSVSRILAKALNCTGPDGTGGITAHPCGVCDACRDIDSGRFVDYVELDAASNRGVEEISQLLDQAVYKPVVGRFKVYLIDEVHMLSNTAFNAMLKTLEEPPEYLKFVLATTDPQKVPPTVLSRCLQFNLRPMAPQTVQEHLSTVLAAEKIEAEPGALRLLARGARGSMRDALSLTDQAIAFGAGSLTEAGVRQMLGAVDRSHAVRLVEALAAGQGAEVIAAVDGLRSLGLSATGTLEEMAALLQQMAVLQAVPDALDESDPDAPTAARLAGLLAPDETQFLYSIVLHGRAELGLAPDEYSGLVMVLLRMLAFRPGGAGTSPQRAAAPAAAKPVAAPVMSKPVVAAAPVRPAVVTPAPVSRASAPAASEPPPWVDVPYEDEAPVAPVAVREPEPVRPPVATFTPTPLGDRWAQVVGQMNEAASIGALVRELAMQSQCLSIDESAKPPVWRLRVERETLRAPAQRDKLQAALSDLLQHAVQIEVEAGVASDTPAQRATAERTRRQNEAEQIIHNDPLVQALMQQFKTARIVPGSVKPH
;
A
#
# COMPACT_ATOMS: atom_id res chain seq x y z
N MET A 1 17.06 -20.96 -20.10
CA MET A 1 15.77 -20.28 -20.39
C MET A 1 15.41 -19.47 -19.17
N SER A 2 15.23 -18.15 -19.29
CA SER A 2 14.87 -17.28 -18.16
C SER A 2 13.51 -17.72 -17.60
N TYR A 3 13.46 -18.08 -16.31
CA TYR A 3 12.20 -18.37 -15.62
C TYR A 3 11.26 -17.18 -15.73
N LEU A 4 10.11 -17.37 -16.36
CA LEU A 4 9.05 -16.38 -16.51
C LEU A 4 7.96 -16.68 -15.49
N VAL A 5 7.70 -15.71 -14.60
CA VAL A 5 6.60 -15.73 -13.63
C VAL A 5 5.28 -16.07 -14.34
N LEU A 6 4.43 -16.92 -13.73
CA LEU A 6 3.16 -17.39 -14.30
C LEU A 6 2.27 -16.23 -14.72
N ALA A 7 2.22 -15.17 -13.90
CA ALA A 7 1.45 -13.96 -14.20
C ALA A 7 1.84 -13.29 -15.53
N ARG A 8 3.08 -13.47 -16.01
CA ARG A 8 3.53 -13.00 -17.32
C ARG A 8 3.37 -14.05 -18.41
N LYS A 9 3.62 -15.32 -18.10
CA LYS A 9 3.51 -16.45 -19.05
C LYS A 9 2.08 -16.69 -19.51
N TYR A 10 1.12 -16.65 -18.59
CA TYR A 10 -0.32 -16.88 -18.80
C TYR A 10 -1.13 -15.59 -19.00
N ARG A 11 -0.47 -14.48 -19.35
CA ARG A 11 -1.20 -13.26 -19.71
C ARG A 11 -2.04 -13.53 -20.96
N SER A 12 -3.35 -13.24 -20.88
CA SER A 12 -4.30 -13.46 -21.99
C SER A 12 -3.81 -12.81 -23.29
N ARG A 13 -3.78 -13.59 -24.37
CA ARG A 13 -3.28 -13.15 -25.68
C ARG A 13 -4.37 -12.76 -26.66
N ASP A 14 -5.60 -13.18 -26.41
CA ASP A 14 -6.78 -12.87 -27.20
C ASP A 14 -7.97 -12.64 -26.26
N PHE A 15 -9.11 -12.25 -26.82
CA PHE A 15 -10.32 -11.99 -26.04
C PHE A 15 -10.95 -13.27 -25.49
N GLU A 16 -10.70 -14.44 -26.09
CA GLU A 16 -11.26 -15.72 -25.67
C GLU A 16 -10.57 -16.26 -24.42
N ALA A 17 -9.27 -16.00 -24.27
CA ALA A 17 -8.48 -16.32 -23.09
C ALA A 17 -8.69 -15.33 -21.93
N LEU A 18 -9.57 -14.34 -22.08
CA LEU A 18 -9.88 -13.39 -21.01
C LEU A 18 -10.98 -13.95 -20.10
N VAL A 19 -10.62 -14.29 -18.87
CA VAL A 19 -11.50 -14.97 -17.91
C VAL A 19 -12.43 -13.97 -17.21
N GLY A 20 -13.73 -14.27 -17.16
CA GLY A 20 -14.72 -13.58 -16.31
C GLY A 20 -15.11 -12.16 -16.73
N GLN A 21 -14.89 -11.80 -17.99
CA GLN A 21 -15.19 -10.45 -18.54
C GLN A 21 -16.02 -10.53 -19.84
N GLU A 22 -16.99 -11.44 -19.90
CA GLU A 22 -17.73 -11.79 -21.12
C GLU A 22 -18.45 -10.57 -21.72
N HIS A 23 -18.98 -9.67 -20.89
CA HIS A 23 -19.67 -8.46 -21.36
C HIS A 23 -18.73 -7.48 -22.06
N VAL A 24 -17.51 -7.30 -21.56
CA VAL A 24 -16.50 -6.42 -22.19
C VAL A 24 -16.01 -7.04 -23.49
N VAL A 25 -15.70 -8.34 -23.46
CA VAL A 25 -15.24 -9.10 -24.64
C VAL A 25 -16.27 -9.00 -25.76
N LYS A 26 -17.54 -9.26 -25.47
CA LYS A 26 -18.63 -9.20 -26.45
C LYS A 26 -18.78 -7.81 -27.06
N ALA A 27 -18.72 -6.76 -26.23
CA ALA A 27 -18.84 -5.38 -26.70
C ALA A 27 -17.66 -4.95 -27.60
N LEU A 28 -16.42 -5.27 -27.21
CA LEU A 28 -15.23 -4.96 -28.01
C LEU A 28 -15.19 -5.77 -29.31
N THR A 29 -15.53 -7.05 -29.26
CA THR A 29 -15.64 -7.93 -30.44
C THR A 29 -16.63 -7.35 -31.45
N ASN A 30 -17.82 -6.96 -30.99
CA ASN A 30 -18.83 -6.35 -31.86
C ASN A 30 -18.35 -5.01 -32.45
N ALA A 31 -17.69 -4.16 -31.66
CA ALA A 31 -17.16 -2.88 -32.11
C ALA A 31 -16.08 -3.05 -33.19
N LEU A 32 -15.20 -4.04 -33.03
CA LEU A 32 -14.15 -4.38 -33.99
C LEU A 32 -14.73 -4.94 -35.30
N THR A 33 -15.68 -5.86 -35.21
CA THR A 33 -16.35 -6.46 -36.39
C THR A 33 -17.16 -5.45 -37.18
N GLN A 34 -17.85 -4.52 -36.49
CA GLN A 34 -18.62 -3.45 -37.13
C GLN A 34 -17.77 -2.24 -37.54
N GLN A 35 -16.47 -2.25 -37.25
CA GLN A 35 -15.56 -1.11 -37.44
C GLN A 35 -16.04 0.20 -36.78
N ARG A 36 -16.83 0.09 -35.70
CA ARG A 36 -17.31 1.21 -34.89
C ARG A 36 -16.33 1.50 -33.75
N LEU A 37 -15.15 1.97 -34.13
CA LEU A 37 -14.05 2.20 -33.20
C LEU A 37 -14.15 3.57 -32.55
N HIS A 38 -14.24 3.61 -31.23
CA HIS A 38 -14.15 4.86 -30.47
C HIS A 38 -12.71 5.39 -30.49
N HIS A 39 -12.53 6.68 -30.26
CA HIS A 39 -11.20 7.28 -30.17
C HIS A 39 -10.59 7.10 -28.76
N ALA A 40 -11.42 7.00 -27.73
CA ALA A 40 -10.98 6.80 -26.35
C ALA A 40 -11.82 5.72 -25.62
N TYR A 41 -11.13 4.83 -24.92
CA TYR A 41 -11.69 3.76 -24.10
C TYR A 41 -11.29 3.95 -22.65
N LEU A 42 -12.21 3.78 -21.70
CA LEU A 42 -11.93 3.81 -20.27
C LEU A 42 -12.24 2.45 -19.64
N PHE A 43 -11.21 1.75 -19.18
CA PHE A 43 -11.33 0.51 -18.43
C PHE A 43 -11.28 0.80 -16.92
N THR A 44 -12.36 0.48 -16.23
CA THR A 44 -12.47 0.63 -14.77
C THR A 44 -12.49 -0.75 -14.11
N GLY A 45 -12.01 -0.83 -12.87
CA GLY A 45 -12.03 -2.08 -12.10
C GLY A 45 -10.85 -2.20 -11.13
N THR A 46 -10.91 -3.15 -10.21
CA THR A 46 -9.86 -3.37 -9.22
C THR A 46 -8.51 -3.71 -9.85
N ARG A 47 -7.42 -3.66 -9.09
CA ARG A 47 -6.10 -4.03 -9.58
C ARG A 47 -6.12 -5.49 -10.05
N GLY A 48 -5.44 -5.78 -11.17
CA GLY A 48 -5.21 -7.15 -11.63
C GLY A 48 -6.39 -7.91 -12.24
N VAL A 49 -7.56 -7.28 -12.43
CA VAL A 49 -8.72 -7.86 -13.16
C VAL A 49 -8.54 -7.96 -14.68
N GLY A 50 -7.47 -7.38 -15.23
CA GLY A 50 -7.13 -7.52 -16.66
C GLY A 50 -7.18 -6.25 -17.50
N LYS A 51 -7.30 -5.05 -16.92
CA LYS A 51 -7.38 -3.75 -17.65
C LYS A 51 -6.25 -3.59 -18.71
N THR A 52 -5.00 -3.72 -18.28
CA THR A 52 -3.81 -3.63 -19.13
C THR A 52 -3.76 -4.78 -20.16
N SER A 53 -4.27 -5.97 -19.83
CA SER A 53 -4.33 -7.10 -20.76
C SER A 53 -5.33 -6.85 -21.88
N VAL A 54 -6.53 -6.35 -21.55
CA VAL A 54 -7.54 -5.96 -22.53
C VAL A 54 -7.01 -4.87 -23.46
N SER A 55 -6.28 -3.87 -22.93
CA SER A 55 -5.63 -2.84 -23.73
C SER A 55 -4.66 -3.43 -24.78
N ARG A 56 -3.80 -4.37 -24.37
CA ARG A 56 -2.88 -5.03 -25.31
C ARG A 56 -3.60 -5.86 -26.36
N ILE A 57 -4.65 -6.59 -25.97
CA ILE A 57 -5.46 -7.37 -26.91
C ILE A 57 -6.14 -6.43 -27.92
N LEU A 58 -6.68 -5.30 -27.46
CA LEU A 58 -7.26 -4.28 -28.34
C LEU A 58 -6.22 -3.68 -29.29
N ALA A 59 -5.02 -3.35 -28.80
CA ALA A 59 -3.93 -2.88 -29.66
C ALA A 59 -3.54 -3.92 -30.72
N LYS A 60 -3.49 -5.20 -30.36
CA LYS A 60 -3.28 -6.29 -31.32
C LYS A 60 -4.39 -6.38 -32.34
N ALA A 61 -5.65 -6.34 -31.91
CA ALA A 61 -6.82 -6.38 -32.79
C ALA A 61 -6.83 -5.26 -33.84
N LEU A 62 -6.38 -4.06 -33.45
CA LEU A 62 -6.29 -2.89 -34.32
C LEU A 62 -5.12 -2.97 -35.32
N ASN A 63 -3.97 -3.48 -34.88
CA ASN A 63 -2.71 -3.47 -35.65
C ASN A 63 -2.32 -4.83 -36.27
N CYS A 64 -3.13 -5.87 -36.08
CA CYS A 64 -2.87 -7.19 -36.64
C CYS A 64 -2.86 -7.15 -38.17
N THR A 65 -1.80 -7.68 -38.78
CA THR A 65 -1.68 -7.87 -40.24
C THR A 65 -2.04 -9.29 -40.69
N GLY A 66 -2.43 -10.18 -39.77
CA GLY A 66 -2.65 -11.59 -40.05
C GLY A 66 -1.35 -12.39 -40.31
N PRO A 67 -1.43 -13.72 -40.42
CA PRO A 67 -0.26 -14.56 -40.71
C PRO A 67 0.33 -14.27 -42.11
N ASP A 68 -0.53 -13.88 -43.07
CA ASP A 68 -0.15 -13.61 -44.46
C ASP A 68 0.21 -12.13 -44.72
N GLY A 69 0.23 -11.28 -43.69
CA GLY A 69 0.59 -9.86 -43.78
C GLY A 69 -0.45 -8.93 -44.42
N THR A 70 -1.59 -9.47 -44.90
CA THR A 70 -2.64 -8.73 -45.62
C THR A 70 -3.95 -8.54 -44.84
N GLY A 71 -4.07 -9.14 -43.66
CA GLY A 71 -5.28 -9.11 -42.83
C GLY A 71 -5.53 -7.73 -42.22
N GLY A 72 -6.81 -7.33 -42.06
CA GLY A 72 -7.23 -6.03 -41.52
C GLY A 72 -7.46 -5.98 -40.01
N ILE A 73 -8.25 -5.00 -39.56
CA ILE A 73 -8.77 -4.93 -38.18
C ILE A 73 -9.57 -6.20 -37.91
N THR A 74 -9.27 -6.90 -36.82
CA THR A 74 -9.90 -8.19 -36.49
C THR A 74 -10.22 -8.29 -35.01
N ALA A 75 -11.31 -8.96 -34.66
CA ALA A 75 -11.59 -9.33 -33.27
C ALA A 75 -10.71 -10.49 -32.78
N HIS A 76 -10.19 -11.31 -33.69
CA HIS A 76 -9.35 -12.47 -33.37
C HIS A 76 -7.92 -12.20 -33.88
N PRO A 77 -7.05 -11.58 -33.06
CA PRO A 77 -5.66 -11.33 -33.45
C PRO A 77 -4.91 -12.66 -33.62
N CYS A 78 -4.06 -12.75 -34.66
CA CYS A 78 -3.43 -14.02 -35.03
C CYS A 78 -2.35 -14.52 -34.06
N GLY A 79 -1.77 -13.64 -33.24
CA GLY A 79 -0.71 -13.98 -32.30
C GLY A 79 0.66 -14.31 -32.94
N VAL A 80 0.73 -14.41 -34.27
CA VAL A 80 1.92 -14.85 -35.00
C VAL A 80 2.53 -13.78 -35.90
N CYS A 81 1.86 -12.67 -36.19
CA CYS A 81 2.48 -11.59 -36.96
C CYS A 81 3.41 -10.73 -36.09
N ASP A 82 4.30 -9.96 -36.72
CA ASP A 82 5.30 -9.16 -36.00
C ASP A 82 4.65 -8.13 -35.08
N ALA A 83 3.59 -7.47 -35.52
CA ALA A 83 2.80 -6.55 -34.68
C ALA A 83 2.26 -7.26 -33.42
N CYS A 84 1.71 -8.46 -33.54
CA CYS A 84 1.21 -9.20 -32.37
C CYS A 84 2.34 -9.62 -31.41
N ARG A 85 3.46 -10.13 -31.94
CA ARG A 85 4.62 -10.54 -31.13
C ARG A 85 5.28 -9.35 -30.42
N ASP A 86 5.38 -8.20 -31.10
CA ASP A 86 5.99 -6.99 -30.55
C ASP A 86 5.12 -6.36 -29.47
N ILE A 87 3.78 -6.38 -29.63
CA ILE A 87 2.87 -5.90 -28.58
C ILE A 87 2.94 -6.80 -27.35
N ASP A 88 3.02 -8.13 -27.52
CA ASP A 88 3.13 -9.06 -26.39
C ASP A 88 4.48 -8.96 -25.66
N SER A 89 5.56 -8.69 -26.40
CA SER A 89 6.89 -8.45 -25.82
C SER A 89 7.09 -7.03 -25.29
N GLY A 90 6.16 -6.10 -25.59
CA GLY A 90 6.23 -4.70 -25.16
C GLY A 90 7.23 -3.84 -25.94
N ARG A 91 7.55 -4.22 -27.19
CA ARG A 91 8.50 -3.52 -28.07
C ARG A 91 7.84 -2.80 -29.25
N PHE A 92 6.50 -2.86 -29.35
CA PHE A 92 5.80 -2.26 -30.46
C PHE A 92 5.78 -0.74 -30.36
N VAL A 93 6.40 -0.07 -31.34
CA VAL A 93 6.64 1.39 -31.32
C VAL A 93 5.35 2.21 -31.25
N ASP A 94 4.29 1.75 -31.91
CA ASP A 94 3.01 2.44 -31.96
C ASP A 94 2.06 2.04 -30.81
N TYR A 95 2.55 1.29 -29.82
CA TYR A 95 1.84 0.99 -28.57
C TYR A 95 2.67 1.48 -27.38
N VAL A 96 2.25 2.58 -26.80
CA VAL A 96 2.96 3.21 -25.67
C VAL A 96 2.16 3.00 -24.41
N GLU A 97 2.79 2.34 -23.43
CA GLU A 97 2.24 2.19 -22.08
C GLU A 97 2.87 3.21 -21.14
N LEU A 98 2.03 4.01 -20.49
CA LEU A 98 2.41 4.97 -19.47
C LEU A 98 1.73 4.62 -18.16
N ASP A 99 2.50 4.48 -17.08
CA ASP A 99 1.96 4.39 -15.73
C ASP A 99 1.92 5.78 -15.10
N ALA A 100 0.72 6.34 -14.91
CA ALA A 100 0.51 7.65 -14.34
C ALA A 100 0.93 7.73 -12.86
N ALA A 101 1.04 6.60 -12.15
CA ALA A 101 1.54 6.61 -10.77
C ALA A 101 3.02 7.01 -10.70
N SER A 102 3.80 6.64 -11.72
CA SER A 102 5.24 6.94 -11.87
C SER A 102 5.50 8.23 -12.65
N ASN A 103 4.65 8.55 -13.62
CA ASN A 103 4.77 9.71 -14.52
C ASN A 103 3.63 10.71 -14.25
N ARG A 104 3.68 11.36 -13.09
CA ARG A 104 2.63 12.31 -12.65
C ARG A 104 2.80 13.69 -13.27
N GLY A 105 3.92 13.96 -13.94
CA GLY A 105 4.30 15.27 -14.44
C GLY A 105 3.44 15.72 -15.62
N VAL A 106 3.10 17.02 -15.65
CA VAL A 106 2.40 17.63 -16.80
C VAL A 106 3.28 17.59 -18.05
N GLU A 107 4.59 17.71 -17.89
CA GLU A 107 5.57 17.74 -18.97
C GLU A 107 5.61 16.41 -19.74
N GLU A 108 5.59 15.27 -19.04
CA GLU A 108 5.63 13.93 -19.63
C GLU A 108 4.38 13.67 -20.49
N ILE A 109 3.20 14.00 -19.96
CA ILE A 109 1.93 13.89 -20.71
C ILE A 109 1.89 14.86 -21.88
N SER A 110 2.34 16.10 -21.69
CA SER A 110 2.35 17.09 -22.77
C SER A 110 3.28 16.67 -23.90
N GLN A 111 4.48 16.19 -23.58
CA GLN A 111 5.42 15.67 -24.56
C GLN A 111 4.85 14.44 -25.31
N LEU A 112 4.13 13.57 -24.61
CA LEU A 112 3.45 12.43 -25.22
C LEU A 112 2.35 12.88 -26.19
N LEU A 113 1.54 13.87 -25.80
CA LEU A 113 0.49 14.44 -26.65
C LEU A 113 1.06 15.15 -27.88
N ASP A 114 2.19 15.85 -27.74
CA ASP A 114 2.90 16.46 -28.87
C ASP A 114 3.38 15.39 -29.85
N GLN A 115 3.88 14.27 -29.34
CA GLN A 115 4.25 13.11 -30.16
C GLN A 115 3.05 12.37 -30.74
N ALA A 116 1.86 12.49 -30.15
CA ALA A 116 0.65 11.79 -30.59
C ALA A 116 0.09 12.36 -31.91
N VAL A 117 0.46 13.58 -32.27
CA VAL A 117 0.05 14.27 -33.52
C VAL A 117 0.73 13.65 -34.77
N TYR A 118 1.78 12.86 -34.59
CA TYR A 118 2.45 12.20 -35.71
C TYR A 118 1.81 10.85 -36.05
N LYS A 119 1.78 10.54 -37.35
CA LYS A 119 1.28 9.25 -37.87
C LYS A 119 2.05 8.06 -37.28
N PRO A 120 1.41 6.88 -37.20
CA PRO A 120 2.08 5.65 -36.76
C PRO A 120 3.24 5.28 -37.69
N VAL A 121 4.28 4.65 -37.14
CA VAL A 121 5.50 4.28 -37.89
C VAL A 121 5.34 2.95 -38.61
N VAL A 122 4.79 1.95 -37.93
CA VAL A 122 4.68 0.56 -38.40
C VAL A 122 3.21 0.10 -38.43
N GLY A 123 2.45 0.46 -37.40
CA GLY A 123 1.06 0.08 -37.23
C GLY A 123 0.08 0.89 -38.08
N ARG A 124 -1.20 0.50 -38.01
CA ARG A 124 -2.31 1.28 -38.56
C ARG A 124 -2.78 2.36 -37.59
N PHE A 125 -2.74 2.02 -36.30
CA PHE A 125 -3.18 2.85 -35.21
C PHE A 125 -2.05 3.03 -34.21
N LYS A 126 -1.93 4.27 -33.72
CA LYS A 126 -1.11 4.61 -32.57
C LYS A 126 -1.97 4.54 -31.32
N VAL A 127 -1.63 3.64 -30.41
CA VAL A 127 -2.43 3.32 -29.22
C VAL A 127 -1.65 3.74 -27.98
N TYR A 128 -2.24 4.65 -27.19
CA TYR A 128 -1.69 5.07 -25.90
C TYR A 128 -2.48 4.43 -24.77
N LEU A 129 -1.83 3.59 -23.97
CA LEU A 129 -2.35 3.11 -22.69
C LEU A 129 -1.84 4.02 -21.58
N ILE A 130 -2.75 4.61 -20.82
CA ILE A 130 -2.44 5.33 -19.58
C ILE A 130 -3.06 4.53 -18.42
N ASP A 131 -2.21 3.82 -17.68
CA ASP A 131 -2.61 3.07 -16.49
C ASP A 131 -2.66 3.97 -15.26
N GLU A 132 -3.57 3.64 -14.34
CA GLU A 132 -3.94 4.44 -13.17
C GLU A 132 -4.14 5.94 -13.46
N VAL A 133 -4.90 6.26 -14.52
CA VAL A 133 -5.10 7.65 -15.02
C VAL A 133 -5.60 8.62 -13.95
N HIS A 134 -6.28 8.14 -12.90
CA HIS A 134 -6.71 8.95 -11.76
C HIS A 134 -5.57 9.56 -10.94
N MET A 135 -4.32 9.11 -11.14
CA MET A 135 -3.12 9.65 -10.52
C MET A 135 -2.54 10.87 -11.27
N LEU A 136 -3.07 11.19 -12.45
CA LEU A 136 -2.69 12.39 -13.20
C LEU A 136 -3.16 13.67 -12.50
N SER A 137 -2.38 14.73 -12.66
CA SER A 137 -2.77 16.07 -12.20
C SER A 137 -3.92 16.64 -13.05
N ASN A 138 -4.70 17.56 -12.47
CA ASN A 138 -5.77 18.25 -13.20
C ASN A 138 -5.24 19.02 -14.43
N THR A 139 -4.02 19.54 -14.35
CA THR A 139 -3.35 20.21 -15.47
C THR A 139 -3.03 19.24 -16.61
N ALA A 140 -2.57 18.03 -16.30
CA ALA A 140 -2.36 16.97 -17.31
C ALA A 140 -3.68 16.54 -17.96
N PHE A 141 -4.77 16.40 -17.20
CA PHE A 141 -6.09 16.12 -17.76
C PHE A 141 -6.55 17.21 -18.73
N ASN A 142 -6.36 18.48 -18.39
CA ASN A 142 -6.74 19.59 -19.26
C ASN A 142 -5.92 19.62 -20.56
N ALA A 143 -4.64 19.25 -20.52
CA ALA A 143 -3.82 19.11 -21.73
C ALA A 143 -4.37 18.01 -22.66
N MET A 144 -4.85 16.91 -22.10
CA MET A 144 -5.44 15.82 -22.87
C MET A 144 -6.79 16.17 -23.51
N LEU A 145 -7.58 17.07 -22.92
CA LEU A 145 -8.92 17.42 -23.41
C LEU A 145 -8.91 17.89 -24.86
N LYS A 146 -7.94 18.71 -25.25
CA LYS A 146 -7.81 19.20 -26.63
C LYS A 146 -7.68 18.05 -27.63
N THR A 147 -6.89 17.03 -27.29
CA THR A 147 -6.66 15.87 -28.16
C THR A 147 -7.81 14.86 -28.10
N LEU A 148 -8.51 14.78 -26.96
CA LEU A 148 -9.70 13.93 -26.82
C LEU A 148 -10.93 14.52 -27.53
N GLU A 149 -11.01 15.85 -27.67
CA GLU A 149 -12.08 16.54 -28.39
C GLU A 149 -11.94 16.40 -29.92
N GLU A 150 -10.72 16.58 -30.43
CA GLU A 150 -10.42 16.49 -31.86
C GLU A 150 -9.28 15.49 -32.12
N PRO A 151 -9.51 14.18 -31.92
CA PRO A 151 -8.48 13.17 -32.07
C PRO A 151 -8.16 12.89 -33.55
N PRO A 152 -6.88 12.71 -33.92
CA PRO A 152 -6.51 12.16 -35.22
C PRO A 152 -7.14 10.77 -35.44
N GLU A 153 -7.54 10.44 -36.68
CA GLU A 153 -8.26 9.19 -36.99
C GLU A 153 -7.49 7.91 -36.61
N TYR A 154 -6.16 7.95 -36.70
CA TYR A 154 -5.26 6.84 -36.38
C TYR A 154 -4.88 6.76 -34.90
N LEU A 155 -5.31 7.72 -34.08
CA LEU A 155 -4.97 7.78 -32.65
C LEU A 155 -6.06 7.11 -31.82
N LYS A 156 -5.66 6.27 -30.86
CA LYS A 156 -6.55 5.62 -29.91
C LYS A 156 -6.01 5.75 -28.49
N PHE A 157 -6.83 6.30 -27.59
CA PHE A 157 -6.54 6.33 -26.16
C PHE A 157 -7.20 5.16 -25.44
N VAL A 158 -6.44 4.54 -24.56
CA VAL A 158 -6.92 3.54 -23.61
C VAL A 158 -6.53 4.01 -22.22
N LEU A 159 -7.52 4.40 -21.43
CA LEU A 159 -7.36 4.85 -20.07
C LEU A 159 -7.74 3.69 -19.14
N ALA A 160 -6.93 3.43 -18.12
CA ALA A 160 -7.25 2.44 -17.09
C ALA A 160 -7.21 3.09 -15.69
N THR A 161 -8.18 2.76 -14.84
CA THR A 161 -8.23 3.27 -13.47
C THR A 161 -8.87 2.29 -12.49
N THR A 162 -8.39 2.26 -11.25
CA THR A 162 -9.13 1.63 -10.14
C THR A 162 -10.23 2.51 -9.56
N ASP A 163 -10.14 3.83 -9.76
CA ASP A 163 -11.04 4.82 -9.16
C ASP A 163 -11.58 5.77 -10.24
N PRO A 164 -12.78 5.50 -10.81
CA PRO A 164 -13.36 6.36 -11.84
C PRO A 164 -13.88 7.69 -11.30
N GLN A 165 -14.14 7.81 -9.99
CA GLN A 165 -14.72 9.03 -9.41
C GLN A 165 -13.71 10.18 -9.36
N LYS A 166 -12.41 9.85 -9.31
CA LYS A 166 -11.32 10.82 -9.37
C LYS A 166 -11.02 11.33 -10.79
N VAL A 167 -11.59 10.70 -11.82
CA VAL A 167 -11.40 11.15 -13.21
C VAL A 167 -12.41 12.26 -13.50
N PRO A 168 -11.99 13.41 -14.06
CA PRO A 168 -12.89 14.52 -14.36
C PRO A 168 -14.06 14.09 -15.26
N PRO A 169 -15.31 14.52 -14.97
CA PRO A 169 -16.47 14.20 -15.81
C PRO A 169 -16.32 14.61 -17.28
N THR A 170 -15.52 15.64 -17.55
CA THR A 170 -15.18 16.12 -18.90
C THR A 170 -14.41 15.08 -19.72
N VAL A 171 -13.62 14.22 -19.09
CA VAL A 171 -12.92 13.11 -19.74
C VAL A 171 -13.85 11.90 -19.84
N LEU A 172 -14.61 11.61 -18.78
CA LEU A 172 -15.56 10.49 -18.73
C LEU A 172 -16.62 10.56 -19.85
N SER A 173 -17.10 11.76 -20.18
CA SER A 173 -18.10 11.95 -21.24
C SER A 173 -17.57 11.70 -22.66
N ARG A 174 -16.24 11.73 -22.83
CA ARG A 174 -15.55 11.53 -24.11
C ARG A 174 -14.94 10.14 -24.25
N CYS A 175 -15.16 9.26 -23.27
CA CYS A 175 -14.63 7.90 -23.28
C CYS A 175 -15.77 6.88 -23.32
N LEU A 176 -15.59 5.81 -24.08
CA LEU A 176 -16.44 4.63 -23.95
C LEU A 176 -16.00 3.84 -22.72
N GLN A 177 -16.90 3.70 -21.74
CA GLN A 177 -16.57 3.13 -20.43
C GLN A 177 -16.87 1.62 -20.38
N PHE A 178 -15.91 0.86 -19.87
CA PHE A 178 -16.01 -0.57 -19.64
C PHE A 178 -15.60 -0.88 -18.19
N ASN A 179 -16.55 -1.41 -17.43
CA ASN A 179 -16.29 -1.83 -16.05
C ASN A 179 -15.94 -3.32 -16.00
N LEU A 180 -14.69 -3.62 -15.64
CA LEU A 180 -14.21 -4.97 -15.41
C LEU A 180 -14.52 -5.38 -13.97
N ARG A 181 -15.24 -6.50 -13.82
CA ARG A 181 -15.71 -6.97 -12.51
C ARG A 181 -14.64 -7.83 -11.83
N PRO A 182 -14.55 -7.81 -10.49
CA PRO A 182 -13.79 -8.82 -9.76
C PRO A 182 -14.27 -10.23 -10.13
N MET A 183 -13.34 -11.16 -10.29
CA MET A 183 -13.67 -12.54 -10.65
C MET A 183 -14.21 -13.31 -9.44
N ALA A 184 -15.16 -14.21 -9.66
CA ALA A 184 -15.62 -15.11 -8.61
C ALA A 184 -14.48 -16.05 -8.18
N PRO A 185 -14.35 -16.39 -6.87
CA PRO A 185 -13.30 -17.29 -6.40
C PRO A 185 -13.29 -18.65 -7.11
N GLN A 186 -14.46 -19.20 -7.45
CA GLN A 186 -14.58 -20.45 -8.20
C GLN A 186 -13.94 -20.35 -9.59
N THR A 187 -14.22 -19.28 -10.34
CA THR A 187 -13.62 -19.03 -11.65
C THR A 187 -12.10 -18.88 -11.56
N VAL A 188 -11.59 -18.23 -10.51
CA VAL A 188 -10.15 -18.13 -10.27
C VAL A 188 -9.55 -19.51 -9.99
N GLN A 189 -10.19 -20.30 -9.13
CA GLN A 189 -9.78 -21.66 -8.79
C GLN A 189 -9.71 -22.59 -10.02
N GLU A 190 -10.75 -22.58 -10.88
CA GLU A 190 -10.80 -23.34 -12.12
C GLU A 190 -9.66 -22.99 -13.07
N HIS A 191 -9.38 -21.68 -13.21
CA HIS A 191 -8.27 -21.22 -14.03
C HIS A 191 -6.92 -21.64 -13.47
N LEU A 192 -6.70 -21.49 -12.15
CA LEU A 192 -5.46 -21.94 -11.50
C LEU A 192 -5.24 -23.44 -11.67
N SER A 193 -6.30 -24.24 -11.56
CA SER A 193 -6.24 -25.69 -11.83
C SER A 193 -5.75 -25.98 -13.25
N THR A 194 -6.29 -25.27 -14.25
CA THR A 194 -5.88 -25.40 -15.65
C THR A 194 -4.41 -25.01 -15.86
N VAL A 195 -3.96 -23.91 -15.24
CA VAL A 195 -2.59 -23.42 -15.33
C VAL A 195 -1.61 -24.41 -14.70
N LEU A 196 -1.92 -24.92 -13.51
CA LEU A 196 -1.04 -25.85 -12.78
C LEU A 196 -0.96 -27.22 -13.47
N ALA A 197 -2.06 -27.69 -14.06
CA ALA A 197 -2.06 -28.88 -14.89
C ALA A 197 -1.13 -28.73 -16.11
N ALA A 198 -1.13 -27.55 -16.76
CA ALA A 198 -0.24 -27.25 -17.88
C ALA A 198 1.24 -27.16 -17.47
N GLU A 199 1.53 -26.66 -16.26
CA GLU A 199 2.89 -26.66 -15.68
C GLU A 199 3.31 -27.99 -15.05
N LYS A 200 2.40 -28.98 -14.98
CA LYS A 200 2.61 -30.29 -14.32
C LYS A 200 2.98 -30.16 -12.84
N ILE A 201 2.31 -29.26 -12.14
CA ILE A 201 2.48 -29.03 -10.70
C ILE A 201 1.29 -29.64 -9.97
N GLU A 202 1.57 -30.52 -9.00
CA GLU A 202 0.54 -31.10 -8.15
C GLU A 202 0.03 -30.08 -7.13
N ALA A 203 -1.29 -29.96 -7.03
CA ALA A 203 -1.94 -29.03 -6.13
C ALA A 203 -3.19 -29.61 -5.48
N GLU A 204 -3.33 -29.40 -4.17
CA GLU A 204 -4.51 -29.79 -3.43
C GLU A 204 -5.67 -28.81 -3.69
N PRO A 205 -6.93 -29.29 -3.82
CA PRO A 205 -8.09 -28.42 -4.01
C PRO A 205 -8.24 -27.36 -2.90
N GLY A 206 -7.85 -27.70 -1.68
CA GLY A 206 -7.79 -26.79 -0.54
C GLY A 206 -6.85 -25.60 -0.73
N ALA A 207 -5.63 -25.87 -1.21
CA ALA A 207 -4.64 -24.86 -1.52
C ALA A 207 -5.16 -23.86 -2.57
N LEU A 208 -5.79 -24.37 -3.64
CA LEU A 208 -6.35 -23.53 -4.71
C LEU A 208 -7.48 -22.62 -4.21
N ARG A 209 -8.34 -23.12 -3.32
CA ARG A 209 -9.39 -22.31 -2.68
C ARG A 209 -8.81 -21.18 -1.85
N LEU A 210 -7.75 -21.44 -1.08
CA LEU A 210 -7.06 -20.42 -0.28
C LEU A 210 -6.41 -19.35 -1.18
N LEU A 211 -5.72 -19.77 -2.26
CA LEU A 211 -5.13 -18.84 -3.23
C LEU A 211 -6.19 -17.98 -3.93
N ALA A 212 -7.30 -18.60 -4.37
CA ALA A 212 -8.40 -17.89 -5.02
C ALA A 212 -9.08 -16.86 -4.09
N ARG A 213 -9.31 -17.21 -2.82
CA ARG A 213 -9.82 -16.28 -1.80
C ARG A 213 -8.81 -15.16 -1.51
N GLY A 214 -7.53 -15.50 -1.33
CA GLY A 214 -6.45 -14.55 -1.07
C GLY A 214 -6.24 -13.54 -2.21
N ALA A 215 -6.55 -13.93 -3.44
CA ALA A 215 -6.45 -13.08 -4.62
C ALA A 215 -7.55 -12.00 -4.73
N ARG A 216 -8.61 -12.06 -3.92
CA ARG A 216 -9.69 -11.04 -3.87
C ARG A 216 -10.26 -10.67 -5.26
N GLY A 217 -10.40 -11.66 -6.14
CA GLY A 217 -10.95 -11.50 -7.50
C GLY A 217 -9.99 -10.94 -8.55
N SER A 218 -8.69 -10.86 -8.25
CA SER A 218 -7.62 -10.44 -9.16
C SER A 218 -6.86 -11.65 -9.70
N MET A 219 -6.91 -11.89 -11.01
CA MET A 219 -6.18 -13.02 -11.61
C MET A 219 -4.66 -12.83 -11.54
N ARG A 220 -4.19 -11.58 -11.67
CA ARG A 220 -2.76 -11.27 -11.55
C ARG A 220 -2.23 -11.63 -10.16
N ASP A 221 -2.99 -11.29 -9.12
CA ASP A 221 -2.59 -11.59 -7.75
C ASP A 221 -2.71 -13.09 -7.47
N ALA A 222 -3.74 -13.77 -8.00
CA ALA A 222 -3.87 -15.23 -7.92
C ALA A 222 -2.64 -15.97 -8.48
N LEU A 223 -2.22 -15.63 -9.70
CA LEU A 223 -1.03 -16.22 -10.32
C LEU A 223 0.25 -15.86 -9.56
N SER A 224 0.37 -14.63 -9.06
CA SER A 224 1.54 -14.19 -8.30
C SER A 224 1.65 -14.90 -6.94
N LEU A 225 0.52 -15.11 -6.25
CA LEU A 225 0.45 -15.90 -5.02
C LEU A 225 0.75 -17.37 -5.30
N THR A 226 0.31 -17.89 -6.44
CA THR A 226 0.61 -19.28 -6.86
C THR A 226 2.09 -19.48 -7.10
N ASP A 227 2.78 -18.56 -7.80
CA ASP A 227 4.24 -18.59 -7.95
C ASP A 227 4.98 -18.58 -6.60
N GLN A 228 4.54 -17.73 -5.67
CA GLN A 228 5.09 -17.69 -4.31
C GLN A 228 4.88 -19.01 -3.58
N ALA A 229 3.69 -19.59 -3.72
CA ALA A 229 3.34 -20.86 -3.10
C ALA A 229 4.14 -22.03 -3.67
N ILE A 230 4.41 -22.04 -4.97
CA ILE A 230 5.30 -23.02 -5.63
C ILE A 230 6.73 -22.90 -5.07
N ALA A 231 7.24 -21.67 -4.95
CA ALA A 231 8.57 -21.41 -4.40
C ALA A 231 8.67 -21.82 -2.92
N PHE A 232 7.62 -21.58 -2.13
CA PHE A 232 7.55 -21.95 -0.73
C PHE A 232 7.43 -23.47 -0.53
N GLY A 233 6.59 -24.14 -1.32
CA GLY A 233 6.29 -25.57 -1.23
C GLY A 233 7.23 -26.49 -2.02
N ALA A 234 8.38 -25.97 -2.48
CA ALA A 234 9.38 -26.69 -3.27
C ALA A 234 8.81 -27.48 -4.46
N GLY A 235 7.81 -26.92 -5.15
CA GLY A 235 7.16 -27.53 -6.31
C GLY A 235 5.88 -28.33 -6.02
N SER A 236 5.44 -28.40 -4.75
CA SER A 236 4.15 -28.98 -4.38
C SER A 236 3.25 -27.96 -3.67
N LEU A 237 1.96 -27.93 -4.02
CA LEU A 237 0.99 -26.97 -3.46
C LEU A 237 0.06 -27.68 -2.46
N THR A 238 0.52 -27.81 -1.22
CA THR A 238 -0.27 -28.35 -0.10
C THR A 238 -1.09 -27.26 0.59
N GLU A 239 -2.27 -27.61 1.11
CA GLU A 239 -3.17 -26.68 1.80
C GLU A 239 -2.48 -26.06 3.03
N ALA A 240 -1.78 -26.88 3.83
CA ALA A 240 -1.06 -26.42 5.01
C ALA A 240 0.08 -25.45 4.65
N GLY A 241 0.85 -25.75 3.59
CA GLY A 241 1.94 -24.89 3.13
C GLY A 241 1.44 -23.53 2.63
N VAL A 242 0.38 -23.52 1.82
CA VAL A 242 -0.25 -22.29 1.33
C VAL A 242 -0.85 -21.47 2.46
N ARG A 243 -1.50 -22.11 3.44
CA ARG A 243 -2.05 -21.45 4.62
C ARG A 243 -0.96 -20.75 5.42
N GLN A 244 0.16 -21.44 5.68
CA GLN A 244 1.32 -20.88 6.35
C GLN A 244 1.92 -19.68 5.58
N MET A 245 2.07 -19.81 4.26
CA MET A 245 2.59 -18.75 3.41
C MET A 245 1.70 -17.50 3.43
N LEU A 246 0.39 -17.67 3.32
CA LEU A 246 -0.57 -16.57 3.35
C LEU A 246 -0.75 -15.94 4.75
N GLY A 247 -0.22 -16.58 5.80
CA GLY A 247 -0.53 -16.24 7.19
C GLY A 247 -2.04 -16.36 7.47
N ALA A 248 -2.74 -17.17 6.68
CA ALA A 248 -4.18 -17.33 6.76
C ALA A 248 -4.52 -18.12 8.03
N VAL A 249 -5.46 -17.60 8.81
CA VAL A 249 -5.89 -18.25 10.05
C VAL A 249 -6.71 -19.48 9.70
N ASP A 250 -6.34 -20.62 10.29
CA ASP A 250 -7.11 -21.83 10.13
C ASP A 250 -8.51 -21.66 10.73
N ARG A 251 -9.53 -22.08 9.98
CA ARG A 251 -10.94 -22.00 10.40
C ARG A 251 -11.19 -22.67 11.75
N SER A 252 -10.41 -23.68 12.12
CA SER A 252 -10.48 -24.31 13.45
C SER A 252 -10.23 -23.35 14.60
N HIS A 253 -9.44 -22.28 14.42
CA HIS A 253 -9.26 -21.25 15.44
C HIS A 253 -10.51 -20.39 15.59
N ALA A 254 -11.15 -20.00 14.48
CA ALA A 254 -12.43 -19.29 14.52
C ALA A 254 -13.53 -20.15 15.15
N VAL A 255 -13.57 -21.45 14.84
CA VAL A 255 -14.46 -22.42 15.48
C VAL A 255 -14.25 -22.47 16.99
N ARG A 256 -13.00 -22.65 17.45
CA ARG A 256 -12.68 -22.67 18.89
C ARG A 256 -13.07 -21.37 19.60
N LEU A 257 -12.85 -20.22 18.97
CA LEU A 257 -13.26 -18.93 19.53
C LEU A 257 -14.78 -18.82 19.63
N VAL A 258 -15.52 -19.21 18.59
CA VAL A 258 -16.99 -19.21 18.61
C VAL A 258 -17.54 -20.18 19.66
N GLU A 259 -16.93 -21.36 19.84
CA GLU A 259 -17.29 -22.32 20.90
C GLU A 259 -17.06 -21.75 22.30
N ALA A 260 -15.88 -21.17 22.55
CA ALA A 260 -15.55 -20.56 23.84
C ALA A 260 -16.46 -19.36 24.15
N LEU A 261 -16.79 -18.55 23.13
CA LEU A 261 -17.74 -17.46 23.24
C LEU A 261 -19.15 -17.97 23.54
N ALA A 262 -19.63 -19.01 22.85
CA ALA A 262 -20.93 -19.62 23.10
C ALA A 262 -21.02 -20.17 24.53
N ALA A 263 -19.97 -20.83 25.02
CA ALA A 263 -19.87 -21.32 26.39
C ALA A 263 -19.74 -20.21 27.45
N GLY A 264 -19.43 -18.97 27.05
CA GLY A 264 -19.25 -17.85 27.97
C GLY A 264 -17.99 -17.93 28.82
N GLN A 265 -17.01 -18.73 28.40
CA GLN A 265 -15.81 -19.00 29.18
C GLN A 265 -14.67 -18.05 28.81
N GLY A 266 -14.56 -16.92 29.54
CA GLY A 266 -13.52 -15.93 29.28
C GLY A 266 -12.09 -16.48 29.34
N ALA A 267 -11.82 -17.45 30.23
CA ALA A 267 -10.51 -18.07 30.32
C ALA A 267 -10.13 -18.85 29.04
N GLU A 268 -11.08 -19.58 28.44
CA GLU A 268 -10.87 -20.31 27.19
C GLU A 268 -10.69 -19.36 26.01
N VAL A 269 -11.42 -18.24 25.98
CA VAL A 269 -11.25 -17.19 24.97
C VAL A 269 -9.83 -16.62 25.01
N ILE A 270 -9.33 -16.24 26.19
CA ILE A 270 -7.96 -15.73 26.33
C ILE A 270 -6.92 -16.79 25.93
N ALA A 271 -7.11 -18.03 26.38
CA ALA A 271 -6.20 -19.13 26.01
C ALA A 271 -6.15 -19.37 24.49
N ALA A 272 -7.29 -19.26 23.80
CA ALA A 272 -7.35 -19.37 22.34
C ALA A 272 -6.59 -18.21 21.65
N VAL A 273 -6.71 -16.97 22.17
CA VAL A 273 -5.97 -15.82 21.65
C VAL A 273 -4.47 -15.93 21.91
N ASP A 274 -4.06 -16.43 23.08
CA ASP A 274 -2.65 -16.70 23.38
C ASP A 274 -2.07 -17.77 22.44
N GLY A 275 -2.86 -18.80 22.11
CA GLY A 275 -2.51 -19.79 21.10
C GLY A 275 -2.25 -19.16 19.73
N LEU A 276 -3.14 -18.28 19.26
CA LEU A 276 -2.95 -17.53 18.00
C LEU A 276 -1.68 -16.70 18.01
N ARG A 277 -1.41 -15.99 19.12
CA ARG A 277 -0.19 -15.18 19.29
C ARG A 277 1.07 -16.03 19.21
N SER A 278 1.09 -17.20 19.84
CA SER A 278 2.25 -18.10 19.81
C SER A 278 2.59 -18.61 18.40
N LEU A 279 1.59 -18.70 17.54
CA LEU A 279 1.72 -19.12 16.13
C LEU A 279 1.99 -17.94 15.18
N GLY A 280 1.99 -16.69 15.69
CA GLY A 280 2.18 -15.49 14.88
C GLY A 280 1.01 -15.20 13.92
N LEU A 281 -0.20 -15.68 14.25
CA LEU A 281 -1.38 -15.51 13.41
C LEU A 281 -1.99 -14.11 13.55
N SER A 282 -2.44 -13.56 12.43
CA SER A 282 -3.00 -12.20 12.34
C SER A 282 -4.34 -12.07 13.08
N ALA A 283 -4.46 -11.02 13.89
CA ALA A 283 -5.74 -10.68 14.53
C ALA A 283 -6.81 -10.29 13.49
N THR A 284 -6.40 -9.57 12.44
CA THR A 284 -7.29 -9.20 11.33
C THR A 284 -7.82 -10.43 10.62
N GLY A 285 -6.94 -11.38 10.30
CA GLY A 285 -7.31 -12.65 9.65
C GLY A 285 -8.21 -13.51 10.52
N THR A 286 -7.98 -13.52 11.84
CA THR A 286 -8.84 -14.22 12.80
C THR A 286 -10.26 -13.66 12.79
N LEU A 287 -10.40 -12.33 12.86
CA LEU A 287 -11.71 -11.67 12.79
C LEU A 287 -12.37 -11.83 11.41
N GLU A 288 -11.60 -11.86 10.32
CA GLU A 288 -12.12 -12.16 8.98
C GLU A 288 -12.74 -13.56 8.90
N GLU A 289 -12.03 -14.56 9.41
CA GLU A 289 -12.51 -15.94 9.43
C GLU A 289 -13.72 -16.12 10.36
N MET A 290 -13.71 -15.46 11.53
CA MET A 290 -14.87 -15.42 12.42
C MET A 290 -16.09 -14.76 11.74
N ALA A 291 -15.90 -13.66 11.01
CA ALA A 291 -16.99 -12.99 10.30
C ALA A 291 -17.62 -13.91 9.23
N ALA A 292 -16.79 -14.60 8.45
CA ALA A 292 -17.25 -15.54 7.43
C ALA A 292 -18.03 -16.71 8.07
N LEU A 293 -17.52 -17.25 9.18
CA LEU A 293 -18.17 -18.34 9.90
C LEU A 293 -19.53 -17.91 10.50
N LEU A 294 -19.58 -16.78 11.19
CA LEU A 294 -20.82 -16.24 11.77
C LEU A 294 -21.85 -15.89 10.68
N GLN A 295 -21.40 -15.40 9.53
CA GLN A 295 -22.29 -15.14 8.38
C GLN A 295 -22.89 -16.44 7.84
N GLN A 296 -22.10 -17.50 7.66
CA GLN A 296 -22.63 -18.80 7.24
C GLN A 296 -23.62 -19.38 8.26
N MET A 297 -23.31 -19.28 9.56
CA MET A 297 -24.22 -19.70 10.63
C MET A 297 -25.54 -18.93 10.57
N ALA A 298 -25.49 -17.60 10.42
CA ALA A 298 -26.68 -16.76 10.32
C ALA A 298 -27.54 -17.10 9.09
N VAL A 299 -26.91 -17.40 7.95
CA VAL A 299 -27.63 -17.83 6.74
C VAL A 299 -28.35 -19.15 6.99
N LEU A 300 -27.68 -20.15 7.57
CA LEU A 300 -28.31 -21.44 7.89
C LEU A 300 -29.46 -21.31 8.91
N GLN A 301 -29.31 -20.44 9.90
CA GLN A 301 -30.38 -20.19 10.88
C GLN A 301 -31.61 -19.53 10.26
N ALA A 302 -31.42 -18.64 9.28
CA ALA A 302 -32.52 -17.96 8.60
C ALA A 302 -33.13 -18.79 7.46
N VAL A 303 -32.30 -19.53 6.73
CA VAL A 303 -32.66 -20.33 5.55
C VAL A 303 -31.84 -21.64 5.57
N PRO A 304 -32.39 -22.73 6.14
CA PRO A 304 -31.67 -23.98 6.34
C PRO A 304 -31.08 -24.62 5.06
N ASP A 305 -31.71 -24.41 3.90
CA ASP A 305 -31.31 -25.00 2.62
C ASP A 305 -30.52 -24.03 1.72
N ALA A 306 -30.04 -22.90 2.25
CA ALA A 306 -29.39 -21.85 1.43
C ALA A 306 -27.91 -22.11 1.10
N LEU A 307 -27.24 -23.00 1.84
CA LEU A 307 -25.84 -23.33 1.58
C LEU A 307 -25.73 -24.53 0.64
N ASP A 308 -24.79 -24.44 -0.29
CA ASP A 308 -24.45 -25.52 -1.21
C ASP A 308 -23.89 -26.72 -0.44
N GLU A 309 -24.44 -27.92 -0.67
CA GLU A 309 -23.96 -29.17 -0.04
C GLU A 309 -22.51 -29.49 -0.40
N SER A 310 -21.99 -28.91 -1.50
CA SER A 310 -20.60 -29.06 -1.90
C SER A 310 -19.62 -28.17 -1.11
N ASP A 311 -20.09 -27.26 -0.27
CA ASP A 311 -19.23 -26.47 0.63
C ASP A 311 -18.76 -27.35 1.81
N PRO A 312 -17.47 -27.73 1.89
CA PRO A 312 -16.97 -28.58 2.96
C PRO A 312 -17.02 -27.90 4.33
N ASP A 313 -17.26 -26.59 4.38
CA ASP A 313 -17.36 -25.84 5.63
C ASP A 313 -18.80 -25.82 6.20
N ALA A 314 -19.81 -26.16 5.39
CA ALA A 314 -21.21 -26.14 5.77
C ALA A 314 -21.55 -27.03 7.00
N PRO A 315 -21.00 -28.25 7.17
CA PRO A 315 -21.27 -29.08 8.34
C PRO A 315 -20.79 -28.45 9.65
N THR A 316 -19.64 -27.76 9.61
CA THR A 316 -19.08 -27.08 10.78
C THR A 316 -19.94 -25.88 11.17
N ALA A 317 -20.37 -25.09 10.17
CA ALA A 317 -21.27 -23.96 10.39
C ALA A 317 -22.63 -24.42 10.94
N ALA A 318 -23.20 -25.51 10.41
CA ALA A 318 -24.48 -26.06 10.89
C ALA A 318 -24.40 -26.52 12.35
N ARG A 319 -23.31 -27.18 12.76
CA ARG A 319 -23.09 -27.58 14.16
C ARG A 319 -23.03 -26.36 15.08
N LEU A 320 -22.29 -25.32 14.71
CA LEU A 320 -22.15 -24.11 15.53
C LEU A 320 -23.41 -23.25 15.54
N ALA A 321 -24.17 -23.23 14.43
CA ALA A 321 -25.46 -22.54 14.34
C ALA A 321 -26.49 -23.07 15.37
N GLY A 322 -26.36 -24.32 15.80
CA GLY A 322 -27.18 -24.88 16.89
C GLY A 322 -26.73 -24.50 18.30
N LEU A 323 -25.52 -23.95 18.49
CA LEU A 323 -24.99 -23.56 19.80
C LEU A 323 -25.36 -22.13 20.20
N LEU A 324 -25.63 -21.26 19.23
CA LEU A 324 -25.92 -19.85 19.44
C LEU A 324 -27.32 -19.52 18.93
N ALA A 325 -28.03 -18.65 19.66
CA ALA A 325 -29.31 -18.13 19.18
C ALA A 325 -29.10 -17.20 17.96
N PRO A 326 -30.10 -17.01 17.08
CA PRO A 326 -29.96 -16.18 15.88
C PRO A 326 -29.62 -14.71 16.17
N ASP A 327 -30.21 -14.14 17.22
CA ASP A 327 -29.93 -12.78 17.70
C ASP A 327 -28.50 -12.65 18.23
N GLU A 328 -28.02 -13.66 18.96
CA GLU A 328 -26.64 -13.72 19.45
C GLU A 328 -25.64 -13.85 18.29
N THR A 329 -25.94 -14.68 17.28
CA THR A 329 -25.10 -14.86 16.09
C THR A 329 -24.97 -13.54 15.31
N GLN A 330 -26.07 -12.83 15.11
CA GLN A 330 -26.07 -11.49 14.49
C GLN A 330 -25.30 -10.46 15.32
N PHE A 331 -25.45 -10.51 16.65
CA PHE A 331 -24.74 -9.64 17.57
C PHE A 331 -23.22 -9.84 17.51
N LEU A 332 -22.76 -11.09 17.60
CA LEU A 332 -21.34 -11.43 17.47
C LEU A 332 -20.79 -11.00 16.11
N TYR A 333 -21.53 -11.24 15.03
CA TYR A 333 -21.15 -10.82 13.69
C TYR A 333 -20.97 -9.30 13.61
N SER A 334 -21.90 -8.52 14.18
CA SER A 334 -21.79 -7.07 14.25
C SER A 334 -20.55 -6.62 15.02
N ILE A 335 -20.26 -7.20 16.19
CA ILE A 335 -19.05 -6.84 16.95
C ILE A 335 -17.78 -7.19 16.17
N VAL A 336 -17.73 -8.33 15.49
CA VAL A 336 -16.56 -8.69 14.65
C VAL A 336 -16.33 -7.62 13.59
N LEU A 337 -17.37 -7.16 12.89
CA LEU A 337 -17.24 -6.12 11.86
C LEU A 337 -16.74 -4.78 12.44
N HIS A 338 -17.29 -4.35 13.58
CA HIS A 338 -16.82 -3.13 14.25
C HIS A 338 -15.39 -3.29 14.75
N GLY A 339 -15.08 -4.44 15.35
CA GLY A 339 -13.75 -4.77 15.85
C GLY A 339 -12.69 -4.75 14.76
N ARG A 340 -13.01 -5.20 13.54
CA ARG A 340 -12.10 -5.12 12.38
C ARG A 340 -11.76 -3.67 12.00
N ALA A 341 -12.72 -2.75 12.09
CA ALA A 341 -12.49 -1.34 11.81
C ALA A 341 -11.68 -0.66 12.94
N GLU A 342 -11.87 -1.09 14.19
CA GLU A 342 -11.19 -0.54 15.37
C GLU A 342 -9.80 -1.12 15.62
N LEU A 343 -9.46 -2.27 15.02
CA LEU A 343 -8.23 -3.01 15.33
C LEU A 343 -6.95 -2.17 15.13
N GLY A 344 -6.93 -1.32 14.09
CA GLY A 344 -5.81 -0.41 13.83
C GLY A 344 -5.68 0.77 14.79
N LEU A 345 -6.67 0.99 15.66
CA LEU A 345 -6.64 2.00 16.72
C LEU A 345 -6.11 1.44 18.05
N ALA A 346 -6.03 0.12 18.18
CA ALA A 346 -5.54 -0.53 19.38
C ALA A 346 -4.01 -0.38 19.52
N PRO A 347 -3.46 -0.43 20.76
CA PRO A 347 -2.02 -0.33 20.99
C PRO A 347 -1.20 -1.41 20.28
N ASP A 348 -1.77 -2.60 20.17
CA ASP A 348 -1.21 -3.76 19.49
C ASP A 348 -2.35 -4.72 19.07
N GLU A 349 -2.07 -5.60 18.11
CA GLU A 349 -3.05 -6.55 17.55
C GLU A 349 -3.64 -7.49 18.60
N TYR A 350 -2.82 -7.94 19.55
CA TYR A 350 -3.25 -8.87 20.59
C TYR A 350 -4.24 -8.19 21.54
N SER A 351 -3.89 -7.01 22.06
CA SER A 351 -4.78 -6.22 22.91
C SER A 351 -6.09 -5.87 22.20
N GLY A 352 -6.02 -5.51 20.92
CA GLY A 352 -7.19 -5.24 20.10
C GLY A 352 -8.13 -6.44 19.98
N LEU A 353 -7.59 -7.62 19.63
CA LEU A 353 -8.37 -8.85 19.52
C LEU A 353 -8.99 -9.26 20.86
N VAL A 354 -8.21 -9.20 21.96
CA VAL A 354 -8.71 -9.48 23.31
C VAL A 354 -9.88 -8.57 23.66
N MET A 355 -9.77 -7.26 23.44
CA MET A 355 -10.83 -6.31 23.78
C MET A 355 -12.10 -6.52 22.96
N VAL A 356 -11.97 -6.88 21.68
CA VAL A 356 -13.10 -7.23 20.81
C VAL A 356 -13.83 -8.46 21.34
N LEU A 357 -13.11 -9.52 21.70
CA LEU A 357 -13.70 -10.77 22.20
C LEU A 357 -14.27 -10.62 23.63
N LEU A 358 -13.62 -9.85 24.51
CA LEU A 358 -14.18 -9.54 25.84
C LEU A 358 -15.46 -8.71 25.73
N ARG A 359 -15.55 -7.79 24.76
CA ARG A 359 -16.78 -7.04 24.48
C ARG A 359 -17.93 -7.97 24.10
N MET A 360 -17.67 -9.03 23.32
CA MET A 360 -18.70 -10.03 22.99
C MET A 360 -19.23 -10.75 24.23
N LEU A 361 -18.35 -11.10 25.18
CA LEU A 361 -18.75 -11.73 26.44
C LEU A 361 -19.52 -10.77 27.36
N ALA A 362 -19.13 -9.49 27.40
CA ALA A 362 -19.73 -8.50 28.29
C ALA A 362 -21.16 -8.10 27.89
N PHE A 363 -21.50 -8.18 26.60
CA PHE A 363 -22.74 -7.65 26.03
C PHE A 363 -23.66 -8.74 25.44
N ARG A 364 -23.58 -9.99 25.91
CA ARG A 364 -24.42 -11.09 25.42
C ARG A 364 -25.92 -10.81 25.58
N PRO A 365 -26.72 -10.83 24.51
CA PRO A 365 -28.17 -10.69 24.61
C PRO A 365 -28.76 -11.87 25.40
N GLY A 366 -29.54 -11.58 26.44
CA GLY A 366 -30.12 -12.60 27.33
C GLY A 366 -29.28 -12.96 28.57
N GLY A 367 -28.07 -12.41 28.70
CA GLY A 367 -27.28 -12.51 29.93
C GLY A 367 -27.86 -11.62 31.02
N ALA A 368 -28.59 -12.21 31.96
CA ALA A 368 -28.80 -11.60 33.28
C ALA A 368 -27.46 -11.06 33.76
N GLY A 369 -27.39 -9.75 33.97
CA GLY A 369 -26.18 -9.12 34.46
C GLY A 369 -25.68 -9.91 35.65
N THR A 370 -24.50 -10.50 35.53
CA THR A 370 -23.64 -10.74 36.68
C THR A 370 -23.26 -9.36 37.20
N SER A 371 -24.21 -8.68 37.84
CA SER A 371 -23.90 -7.78 38.93
C SER A 371 -22.98 -8.58 39.84
N PRO A 372 -21.79 -8.07 40.18
CA PRO A 372 -21.10 -8.64 41.33
C PRO A 372 -22.10 -8.53 42.47
N GLN A 373 -22.54 -9.68 42.97
CA GLN A 373 -23.41 -9.77 44.13
C GLN A 373 -22.68 -9.03 45.24
N ARG A 374 -23.08 -7.78 45.43
CA ARG A 374 -22.65 -6.93 46.52
C ARG A 374 -23.16 -7.66 47.75
N ALA A 375 -22.26 -8.43 48.38
CA ALA A 375 -22.52 -9.14 49.61
C ALA A 375 -23.23 -8.18 50.54
N ALA A 376 -24.46 -8.56 50.92
CA ALA A 376 -25.27 -7.83 51.85
C ALA A 376 -24.44 -7.60 53.12
N ALA A 377 -24.19 -6.32 53.43
CA ALA A 377 -23.62 -5.93 54.70
C ALA A 377 -24.62 -6.27 55.81
N PRO A 378 -24.22 -6.95 56.90
CA PRO A 378 -24.87 -6.79 58.19
C PRO A 378 -24.30 -5.53 58.84
N ALA A 379 -25.19 -4.64 59.25
CA ALA A 379 -24.87 -3.43 59.98
C ALA A 379 -24.50 -3.72 61.45
N ALA A 380 -23.51 -2.95 61.92
CA ALA A 380 -23.34 -2.39 63.26
C ALA A 380 -22.56 -3.16 64.37
N ALA A 381 -21.37 -2.60 64.66
CA ALA A 381 -20.80 -2.24 65.98
C ALA A 381 -20.36 -3.38 66.94
N LYS A 382 -19.20 -3.37 67.63
CA LYS A 382 -18.12 -2.40 67.92
C LYS A 382 -16.88 -3.17 68.46
N PRO A 383 -15.70 -2.53 68.64
CA PRO A 383 -14.38 -3.18 68.69
C PRO A 383 -13.81 -3.39 70.10
N VAL A 384 -13.01 -4.44 70.33
CA VAL A 384 -12.03 -4.53 71.45
C VAL A 384 -10.83 -5.43 71.12
N ALA A 385 -9.65 -4.82 71.23
CA ALA A 385 -8.31 -5.27 71.68
C ALA A 385 -7.82 -6.73 71.50
N ALA A 386 -6.60 -6.84 70.97
CA ALA A 386 -5.56 -7.79 71.40
C ALA A 386 -4.69 -7.13 72.50
N PRO A 387 -3.73 -7.80 73.19
CA PRO A 387 -3.26 -9.19 73.08
C PRO A 387 -3.07 -9.92 74.44
N VAL A 388 -2.92 -11.25 74.46
CA VAL A 388 -2.22 -11.94 75.58
C VAL A 388 -1.36 -13.09 75.07
N MET A 389 -0.15 -13.14 75.62
CA MET A 389 0.96 -14.05 75.38
C MET A 389 0.68 -15.51 75.79
N SER A 390 1.30 -16.44 75.07
CA SER A 390 1.97 -17.60 75.70
C SER A 390 3.08 -18.14 74.77
N LYS A 391 4.27 -18.33 75.36
CA LYS A 391 5.48 -19.01 74.88
C LYS A 391 5.73 -20.19 75.86
N PRO A 392 6.73 -21.07 75.67
CA PRO A 392 7.15 -21.80 74.47
C PRO A 392 7.48 -23.29 74.79
N VAL A 393 7.65 -24.16 73.78
CA VAL A 393 8.52 -25.36 73.90
C VAL A 393 9.38 -25.51 72.63
N VAL A 394 10.67 -25.67 72.90
CA VAL A 394 11.88 -25.99 72.10
C VAL A 394 11.67 -27.26 71.24
N ALA A 395 12.37 -27.63 70.17
CA ALA A 395 13.64 -27.30 69.55
C ALA A 395 13.67 -27.95 68.14
N ALA A 396 14.28 -27.30 67.13
CA ALA A 396 15.16 -27.93 66.13
C ALA A 396 15.70 -26.87 65.16
N ALA A 397 16.99 -26.97 64.83
CA ALA A 397 17.85 -25.95 64.27
C ALA A 397 17.61 -25.63 62.77
N PRO A 398 18.01 -24.43 62.30
CA PRO A 398 17.68 -23.93 60.96
C PRO A 398 18.73 -24.28 59.90
N VAL A 399 18.26 -24.67 58.72
CA VAL A 399 19.03 -24.66 57.47
C VAL A 399 19.10 -23.22 56.97
N ARG A 400 20.31 -22.66 56.85
CA ARG A 400 20.55 -21.33 56.29
C ARG A 400 20.38 -21.34 54.76
N PRO A 401 19.70 -20.34 54.17
CA PRO A 401 19.76 -20.07 52.74
C PRO A 401 21.09 -19.38 52.40
N ALA A 402 21.80 -19.88 51.40
CA ALA A 402 23.02 -19.28 50.90
C ALA A 402 22.69 -18.03 50.09
N VAL A 403 23.15 -16.88 50.61
CA VAL A 403 23.25 -15.60 49.92
C VAL A 403 24.42 -15.71 48.94
N VAL A 404 24.18 -15.41 47.66
CA VAL A 404 25.23 -15.21 46.67
C VAL A 404 25.22 -13.73 46.28
N THR A 405 26.16 -12.96 46.83
CA THR A 405 26.59 -11.66 46.31
C THR A 405 27.90 -11.83 45.53
N PRO A 406 28.17 -10.95 44.55
CA PRO A 406 29.06 -11.19 43.43
C PRO A 406 30.53 -10.87 43.75
N ALA A 407 31.45 -11.52 43.04
CA ALA A 407 32.88 -11.19 43.00
C ALA A 407 33.37 -11.28 41.54
N PRO A 408 34.53 -10.71 41.20
CA PRO A 408 34.63 -9.47 40.43
C PRO A 408 34.97 -9.69 38.95
N VAL A 409 34.68 -8.65 38.16
CA VAL A 409 35.02 -8.51 36.75
C VAL A 409 36.53 -8.31 36.60
N SER A 410 37.21 -9.24 35.92
CA SER A 410 38.54 -9.01 35.35
C SER A 410 38.40 -8.66 33.87
N ARG A 411 39.11 -7.59 33.48
CA ARG A 411 39.07 -6.95 32.16
C ARG A 411 39.93 -7.71 31.15
N ALA A 412 39.31 -7.99 29.99
CA ALA A 412 39.82 -7.91 28.63
C ALA A 412 41.25 -8.37 28.30
N SER A 413 41.32 -9.38 27.43
CA SER A 413 42.34 -9.50 26.37
C SER A 413 41.62 -10.00 25.11
N ALA A 414 41.83 -9.31 23.99
CA ALA A 414 41.13 -9.51 22.72
C ALA A 414 41.53 -10.83 22.03
N PRO A 415 40.62 -11.53 21.33
CA PRO A 415 40.99 -12.54 20.34
C PRO A 415 41.19 -11.91 18.96
N ALA A 416 42.26 -12.36 18.32
CA ALA A 416 42.60 -12.10 16.94
C ALA A 416 41.73 -12.91 15.95
N ALA A 417 41.69 -12.39 14.73
CA ALA A 417 41.10 -12.86 13.49
C ALA A 417 40.82 -14.37 13.34
N SER A 418 39.61 -14.68 12.88
CA SER A 418 39.26 -15.94 12.23
C SER A 418 38.39 -15.65 10.99
N GLU A 419 38.75 -16.30 9.88
CA GLU A 419 38.26 -16.17 8.50
C GLU A 419 36.74 -16.31 8.32
N PRO A 420 36.17 -15.76 7.22
CA PRO A 420 34.80 -16.04 6.81
C PRO A 420 34.67 -17.39 6.06
N PRO A 421 33.49 -18.03 6.11
CA PRO A 421 33.24 -19.39 5.60
C PRO A 421 33.17 -19.47 4.05
N PRO A 422 33.34 -20.68 3.48
CA PRO A 422 33.50 -20.88 2.04
C PRO A 422 32.14 -20.87 1.32
N TRP A 423 31.96 -19.93 0.40
CA TRP A 423 30.89 -19.99 -0.60
C TRP A 423 31.26 -20.99 -1.70
N VAL A 424 30.28 -21.84 -2.02
CA VAL A 424 30.33 -22.90 -3.02
C VAL A 424 30.47 -22.31 -4.43
N ASP A 425 31.48 -22.79 -5.16
CA ASP A 425 31.71 -22.55 -6.58
C ASP A 425 30.51 -23.01 -7.42
N VAL A 426 29.85 -22.07 -8.08
CA VAL A 426 29.03 -22.35 -9.26
C VAL A 426 29.69 -21.61 -10.43
N PRO A 427 30.22 -22.31 -11.45
CA PRO A 427 30.81 -21.64 -12.60
C PRO A 427 29.71 -21.03 -13.46
N TYR A 428 29.76 -19.71 -13.67
CA TYR A 428 28.98 -19.02 -14.69
C TYR A 428 29.90 -18.70 -15.86
N GLU A 429 29.57 -19.26 -17.03
CA GLU A 429 30.33 -19.16 -18.26
C GLU A 429 30.39 -17.70 -18.76
N ASP A 430 31.61 -17.22 -19.00
CA ASP A 430 31.90 -16.04 -19.83
C ASP A 430 31.73 -16.42 -21.30
N GLU A 431 30.99 -15.62 -22.07
CA GLU A 431 31.48 -14.89 -23.26
C GLU A 431 30.33 -14.40 -24.17
N ALA A 432 30.17 -13.08 -24.26
CA ALA A 432 29.95 -12.40 -25.54
C ALA A 432 30.60 -11.00 -25.47
N PRO A 433 31.28 -10.54 -26.53
CA PRO A 433 32.26 -9.46 -26.43
C PRO A 433 31.61 -8.07 -26.38
N VAL A 434 32.12 -7.23 -25.47
CA VAL A 434 31.77 -5.81 -25.37
C VAL A 434 32.55 -5.03 -26.43
N ALA A 435 31.83 -4.35 -27.32
CA ALA A 435 32.34 -3.41 -28.30
C ALA A 435 33.13 -2.24 -27.65
N PRO A 436 34.11 -1.64 -28.34
CA PRO A 436 34.96 -0.61 -27.76
C PRO A 436 34.17 0.64 -27.35
N VAL A 437 34.56 1.18 -26.19
CA VAL A 437 34.01 2.39 -25.57
C VAL A 437 34.13 3.56 -26.53
N ALA A 438 32.98 3.98 -27.09
CA ALA A 438 32.85 5.24 -27.78
C ALA A 438 32.97 6.39 -26.77
N VAL A 439 33.77 7.39 -27.16
CA VAL A 439 33.96 8.67 -26.48
C VAL A 439 32.58 9.27 -26.16
N ARG A 440 32.31 9.46 -24.86
CA ARG A 440 31.11 10.18 -24.41
C ARG A 440 31.19 11.64 -24.85
N GLU A 441 30.34 12.01 -25.80
CA GLU A 441 29.97 13.41 -26.03
C GLU A 441 29.34 14.00 -24.75
N PRO A 442 29.59 15.29 -24.44
CA PRO A 442 29.06 15.94 -23.26
C PRO A 442 27.54 16.02 -23.34
N GLU A 443 26.87 15.56 -22.27
CA GLU A 443 25.42 15.69 -22.09
C GLU A 443 24.97 17.16 -22.26
N PRO A 444 23.84 17.40 -22.95
CA PRO A 444 23.28 18.73 -23.06
C PRO A 444 22.90 19.25 -21.67
N VAL A 445 23.37 20.47 -21.40
CA VAL A 445 23.14 21.25 -20.17
C VAL A 445 21.65 21.26 -19.84
N ARG A 446 21.29 20.62 -18.71
CA ARG A 446 19.96 20.75 -18.10
C ARG A 446 19.64 22.24 -17.91
N PRO A 447 18.42 22.71 -18.22
CA PRO A 447 18.02 24.06 -17.87
C PRO A 447 18.13 24.24 -16.34
N PRO A 448 18.62 25.40 -15.86
CA PRO A 448 18.84 25.60 -14.43
C PRO A 448 17.51 25.56 -13.69
N VAL A 449 17.42 24.63 -12.73
CA VAL A 449 16.44 24.66 -11.64
C VAL A 449 16.47 26.06 -11.03
N ALA A 450 15.31 26.69 -10.83
CA ALA A 450 15.21 28.01 -10.22
C ALA A 450 16.07 28.06 -8.94
N THR A 451 17.21 28.75 -9.01
CA THR A 451 18.18 28.82 -7.93
C THR A 451 17.59 29.68 -6.82
N PHE A 452 17.28 29.06 -5.69
CA PHE A 452 16.97 29.78 -4.45
C PHE A 452 18.12 30.76 -4.13
N THR A 453 17.82 32.06 -4.11
CA THR A 453 18.77 33.12 -3.78
C THR A 453 18.49 33.64 -2.38
N PRO A 454 19.35 33.35 -1.38
CA PRO A 454 19.17 33.85 -0.03
C PRO A 454 19.37 35.36 0.01
N THR A 455 18.48 36.06 0.71
CA THR A 455 18.57 37.50 1.00
C THR A 455 18.92 37.75 2.47
N PRO A 456 19.67 38.83 2.80
CA PRO A 456 19.97 39.18 4.19
C PRO A 456 18.75 39.43 5.08
N LEU A 457 17.65 39.92 4.49
CA LEU A 457 16.37 40.10 5.20
C LEU A 457 15.68 38.76 5.47
N GLY A 458 15.77 37.81 4.53
CA GLY A 458 15.30 36.45 4.73
C GLY A 458 16.05 35.71 5.83
N ASP A 459 17.36 35.94 6.00
CA ASP A 459 18.15 35.40 7.12
C ASP A 459 17.63 35.90 8.47
N ARG A 460 17.45 37.22 8.58
CA ARG A 460 16.94 37.85 9.81
C ARG A 460 15.53 37.36 10.14
N TRP A 461 14.67 37.24 9.14
CA TRP A 461 13.31 36.72 9.33
C TRP A 461 13.31 35.24 9.74
N ALA A 462 14.11 34.40 9.08
CA ALA A 462 14.22 32.98 9.42
C ALA A 462 14.71 32.76 10.86
N GLN A 463 15.66 33.57 11.33
CA GLN A 463 16.15 33.52 12.72
C GLN A 463 15.04 33.85 13.73
N VAL A 464 14.29 34.93 13.47
CA VAL A 464 13.16 35.36 14.32
C VAL A 464 12.05 34.30 14.35
N VAL A 465 11.71 33.71 13.20
CA VAL A 465 10.72 32.62 13.12
C VAL A 465 11.23 31.36 13.83
N GLY A 466 12.52 31.05 13.75
CA GLY A 466 13.16 29.97 14.50
C GLY A 466 12.98 30.13 16.01
N GLN A 467 13.28 31.32 16.54
CA GLN A 467 13.12 31.63 17.96
C GLN A 467 11.66 31.54 18.42
N MET A 468 10.70 32.03 17.63
CA MET A 468 9.27 31.89 17.95
C MET A 468 8.80 30.43 17.96
N ASN A 469 9.40 29.57 17.12
CA ASN A 469 9.09 28.15 17.09
C ASN A 469 9.68 27.40 18.29
N GLU A 470 10.91 27.71 18.68
CA GLU A 470 11.58 27.13 19.86
C GLU A 470 10.89 27.54 21.16
N ALA A 471 10.44 28.79 21.26
CA ALA A 471 9.70 29.30 22.42
C ALA A 471 8.24 28.82 22.47
N ALA A 472 7.76 28.09 21.44
CA ALA A 472 6.38 27.66 21.27
C ALA A 472 5.33 28.80 21.35
N SER A 473 5.75 30.04 21.07
CA SER A 473 4.92 31.25 21.21
C SER A 473 3.82 31.38 20.15
N ILE A 474 3.85 30.53 19.11
CA ILE A 474 2.90 30.56 17.99
C ILE A 474 2.20 29.21 17.76
N GLY A 475 0.87 29.26 17.58
CA GLY A 475 0.04 28.10 17.22
C GLY A 475 0.26 27.65 15.77
N ALA A 476 -0.21 26.44 15.43
CA ALA A 476 0.10 25.77 14.16
C ALA A 476 -0.18 26.61 12.89
N LEU A 477 -1.31 27.32 12.83
CA LEU A 477 -1.65 28.15 11.66
C LEU A 477 -0.79 29.42 11.56
N VAL A 478 -0.40 30.01 12.69
CA VAL A 478 0.46 31.21 12.73
C VAL A 478 1.90 30.82 12.39
N ARG A 479 2.33 29.62 12.81
CA ARG A 479 3.58 29.00 12.41
C ARG A 479 3.65 28.78 10.90
N GLU A 480 2.58 28.26 10.30
CA GLU A 480 2.54 28.04 8.85
C GLU A 480 2.63 29.37 8.08
N LEU A 481 1.93 30.41 8.55
CA LEU A 481 2.06 31.77 8.01
C LEU A 481 3.50 32.30 8.12
N ALA A 482 4.13 32.16 9.29
CA ALA A 482 5.51 32.60 9.50
C ALA A 482 6.51 31.85 8.60
N MET A 483 6.35 30.53 8.47
CA MET A 483 7.23 29.68 7.65
C MET A 483 7.09 29.90 6.14
N GLN A 484 5.89 30.29 5.68
CA GLN A 484 5.59 30.53 4.25
C GLN A 484 5.65 32.02 3.85
N SER A 485 6.13 32.89 4.74
CA SER A 485 6.25 34.33 4.48
C SER A 485 7.67 34.72 4.10
N GLN A 486 7.79 35.60 3.11
CA GLN A 486 9.04 36.27 2.75
C GLN A 486 9.07 37.66 3.37
N CYS A 487 10.18 38.06 3.98
CA CYS A 487 10.37 39.43 4.46
C CYS A 487 10.85 40.33 3.30
N LEU A 488 10.08 41.37 2.99
CA LEU A 488 10.39 42.33 1.92
C LEU A 488 11.16 43.54 2.45
N SER A 489 10.75 44.06 3.61
CA SER A 489 11.38 45.22 4.23
C SER A 489 11.08 45.28 5.72
N ILE A 490 12.01 45.87 6.47
CA ILE A 490 11.85 46.22 7.88
C ILE A 490 12.10 47.73 7.99
N ASP A 491 11.06 48.51 8.27
CA ASP A 491 11.20 49.93 8.53
C ASP A 491 11.35 50.15 10.04
N GLU A 492 12.60 50.31 10.48
CA GLU A 492 12.93 50.57 11.88
C GLU A 492 12.78 52.05 12.27
N SER A 493 12.59 52.94 11.28
CA SER A 493 12.43 54.38 11.52
C SER A 493 10.99 54.76 11.88
N ALA A 494 10.03 53.92 11.51
CA ALA A 494 8.64 54.02 11.92
C ALA A 494 8.48 53.72 13.42
N LYS A 495 7.57 54.44 14.09
CA LYS A 495 7.17 54.18 15.48
C LYS A 495 5.67 53.83 15.51
N PRO A 496 5.29 52.54 15.61
CA PRO A 496 6.13 51.34 15.76
C PRO A 496 6.81 50.88 14.46
N PRO A 497 7.91 50.09 14.53
CA PRO A 497 8.58 49.52 13.37
C PRO A 497 7.65 48.64 12.53
N VAL A 498 7.74 48.77 11.20
CA VAL A 498 6.85 48.09 10.25
C VAL A 498 7.58 46.98 9.49
N TRP A 499 7.06 45.76 9.57
CA TRP A 499 7.58 44.58 8.87
C TRP A 499 6.65 44.24 7.71
N ARG A 500 7.16 44.31 6.48
CA ARG A 500 6.40 43.90 5.29
C ARG A 500 6.72 42.47 4.92
N LEU A 501 5.70 41.63 4.91
CA LEU A 501 5.77 40.21 4.59
C LEU A 501 4.98 39.93 3.32
N ARG A 502 5.49 39.03 2.48
CA ARG A 502 4.81 38.52 1.29
C ARG A 502 4.41 37.08 1.48
N VAL A 503 3.16 36.76 1.19
CA VAL A 503 2.60 35.41 1.34
C VAL A 503 1.77 35.05 0.12
N GLU A 504 2.03 33.90 -0.47
CA GLU A 504 1.36 33.45 -1.70
C GLU A 504 -0.06 32.93 -1.43
N ARG A 505 -0.26 32.17 -0.34
CA ARG A 505 -1.55 31.55 -0.01
C ARG A 505 -2.52 32.52 0.64
N GLU A 506 -3.72 32.63 0.06
CA GLU A 506 -4.77 33.53 0.54
C GLU A 506 -5.32 33.16 1.93
N THR A 507 -5.47 31.87 2.19
CA THR A 507 -5.95 31.34 3.48
C THR A 507 -5.03 31.69 4.65
N LEU A 508 -3.75 31.96 4.39
CA LEU A 508 -2.77 32.36 5.40
C LEU A 508 -2.72 33.87 5.62
N ARG A 509 -3.29 34.68 4.70
CA ARG A 509 -3.33 36.15 4.82
C ARG A 509 -4.50 36.67 5.67
N ALA A 510 -5.16 35.80 6.42
CA ALA A 510 -6.30 36.18 7.25
C ALA A 510 -5.89 37.20 8.34
N PRO A 511 -6.65 38.29 8.57
CA PRO A 511 -6.32 39.31 9.57
C PRO A 511 -6.07 38.72 10.97
N ALA A 512 -6.86 37.73 11.39
CA ALA A 512 -6.71 37.06 12.68
C ALA A 512 -5.36 36.33 12.85
N GLN A 513 -4.71 35.88 11.77
CA GLN A 513 -3.41 35.23 11.82
C GLN A 513 -2.28 36.26 11.81
N ARG A 514 -2.44 37.35 11.04
CA ARG A 514 -1.55 38.52 11.05
C ARG A 514 -1.47 39.15 12.45
N ASP A 515 -2.61 39.37 13.11
CA ASP A 515 -2.65 39.99 14.44
C ASP A 515 -1.96 39.12 15.50
N LYS A 516 -2.14 37.79 15.42
CA LYS A 516 -1.47 36.82 16.30
C LYS A 516 0.03 36.75 16.05
N LEU A 517 0.45 36.80 14.79
CA LEU A 517 1.87 36.86 14.43
C LEU A 517 2.51 38.17 14.93
N GLN A 518 1.79 39.29 14.82
CA GLN A 518 2.24 40.60 15.30
C GLN A 518 2.38 40.63 16.81
N ALA A 519 1.44 40.04 17.55
CA ALA A 519 1.51 39.91 19.00
C ALA A 519 2.74 39.08 19.43
N ALA A 520 2.95 37.92 18.79
CA ALA A 520 4.10 37.05 19.08
C ALA A 520 5.44 37.73 18.74
N LEU A 521 5.50 38.48 17.65
CA LEU A 521 6.70 39.23 17.26
C LEU A 521 6.99 40.40 18.21
N SER A 522 5.95 41.11 18.67
CA SER A 522 6.10 42.19 19.64
C SER A 522 6.56 41.68 21.01
N ASP A 523 6.07 40.51 21.42
CA ASP A 523 6.50 39.83 22.64
C ASP A 523 7.96 39.37 22.54
N LEU A 524 8.38 38.77 21.42
CA LEU A 524 9.77 38.36 21.22
C LEU A 524 10.74 39.56 21.19
N LEU A 525 10.36 40.66 20.53
CA LEU A 525 11.21 41.85 20.39
C LEU A 525 11.09 42.85 21.56
N GLN A 526 10.20 42.58 22.51
CA GLN A 526 9.94 43.41 23.70
C GLN A 526 9.58 44.88 23.37
N HIS A 527 9.10 45.14 22.15
CA HIS A 527 8.65 46.45 21.66
C HIS A 527 7.48 46.25 20.69
N ALA A 528 6.58 47.23 20.59
CA ALA A 528 5.44 47.15 19.67
C ALA A 528 5.90 47.13 18.21
N VAL A 529 5.39 46.19 17.41
CA VAL A 529 5.69 46.04 15.98
C VAL A 529 4.38 46.04 15.18
N GLN A 530 4.43 46.54 13.95
CA GLN A 530 3.34 46.43 12.99
C GLN A 530 3.75 45.49 11.85
N ILE A 531 2.92 44.51 11.50
CA ILE A 531 3.15 43.62 10.35
C ILE A 531 2.21 44.04 9.24
N GLU A 532 2.69 44.13 7.99
CA GLU A 532 1.88 44.28 6.77
C GLU A 532 2.07 43.04 5.89
N VAL A 533 0.99 42.45 5.39
CA VAL A 533 1.04 41.24 4.57
C VAL A 533 0.53 41.53 3.17
N GLU A 534 1.37 41.31 2.16
CA GLU A 534 1.06 41.46 0.74
C GLU A 534 0.87 40.10 0.06
N ALA A 535 -0.01 40.05 -0.94
CA ALA A 535 -0.17 38.88 -1.80
C ALA A 535 0.94 38.85 -2.87
N GLY A 536 1.61 37.72 -3.02
CA GLY A 536 2.58 37.53 -4.10
C GLY A 536 3.40 36.26 -3.94
N VAL A 537 4.08 35.85 -5.02
CA VAL A 537 4.98 34.70 -5.01
C VAL A 537 6.18 35.02 -4.13
N ALA A 538 6.44 34.14 -3.16
CA ALA A 538 7.53 34.29 -2.20
C ALA A 538 8.77 33.52 -2.70
N SER A 539 9.88 34.23 -2.91
CA SER A 539 11.13 33.65 -3.44
C SER A 539 12.14 33.26 -2.36
N ASP A 540 11.99 33.83 -1.15
CA ASP A 540 12.90 33.59 -0.04
C ASP A 540 12.13 33.44 1.28
N THR A 541 11.62 32.22 1.53
CA THR A 541 10.88 31.87 2.75
C THR A 541 11.68 30.98 3.70
N PRO A 542 11.41 31.02 5.03
CA PRO A 542 12.01 30.09 5.97
C PRO A 542 11.77 28.61 5.62
N ALA A 543 10.62 28.26 5.05
CA ALA A 543 10.33 26.90 4.59
C ALA A 543 11.21 26.48 3.39
N GLN A 544 11.40 27.36 2.41
CA GLN A 544 12.29 27.10 1.28
C GLN A 544 13.74 26.97 1.75
N ARG A 545 14.20 27.81 2.68
CA ARG A 545 15.52 27.72 3.31
C ARG A 545 15.74 26.39 4.03
N ALA A 546 14.79 25.99 4.88
CA ALA A 546 14.87 24.73 5.61
C ALA A 546 14.85 23.51 4.66
N THR A 547 14.23 23.63 3.49
CA THR A 547 14.22 22.58 2.46
C THR A 547 15.53 22.54 1.69
N ALA A 548 16.08 23.72 1.33
CA ALA A 548 17.38 23.84 0.68
C ALA A 548 18.52 23.32 1.56
N GLU A 549 18.52 23.66 2.85
CA GLU A 549 19.52 23.18 3.82
C GLU A 549 19.42 21.65 4.04
N ARG A 550 18.20 21.10 4.15
CA ARG A 550 18.00 19.64 4.22
C ARG A 550 18.53 18.94 2.97
N THR A 551 18.26 19.50 1.78
CA THR A 551 18.74 18.97 0.50
C THR A 551 20.26 19.04 0.42
N ARG A 552 20.87 20.14 0.89
CA ARG A 552 22.32 20.29 0.95
C ARG A 552 22.96 19.24 1.86
N ARG A 553 22.45 19.05 3.07
CA ARG A 553 22.95 18.03 4.01
C ARG A 553 22.80 16.61 3.47
N GLN A 554 21.68 16.33 2.79
CA GLN A 554 21.48 15.05 2.11
C GLN A 554 22.53 14.83 1.02
N ASN A 555 22.78 15.83 0.16
CA ASN A 555 23.77 15.74 -0.90
C ASN A 555 25.21 15.61 -0.35
N GLU A 556 25.54 16.35 0.71
CA GLU A 556 26.85 16.23 1.38
C GLU A 556 27.02 14.83 1.99
N ALA A 557 26.00 14.28 2.66
CA ALA A 557 26.03 12.92 3.18
C ALA A 557 26.19 11.87 2.08
N GLU A 558 25.47 12.03 0.96
CA GLU A 558 25.60 11.14 -0.19
C GLU A 558 26.98 11.23 -0.83
N GLN A 559 27.55 12.43 -0.96
CA GLN A 559 28.90 12.62 -1.48
C GLN A 559 29.97 12.02 -0.56
N ILE A 560 29.82 12.12 0.75
CA ILE A 560 30.73 11.49 1.72
C ILE A 560 30.73 9.97 1.51
N ILE A 561 29.55 9.35 1.39
CA ILE A 561 29.43 7.91 1.17
C ILE A 561 29.97 7.49 -0.20
N HIS A 562 29.72 8.27 -1.25
CA HIS A 562 30.26 7.97 -2.60
C HIS A 562 31.78 8.16 -2.68
N ASN A 563 32.35 9.06 -1.88
CA ASN A 563 33.79 9.33 -1.83
C ASN A 563 34.53 8.55 -0.74
N ASP A 564 33.83 7.70 0.01
CA ASP A 564 34.45 6.86 1.03
C ASP A 564 35.34 5.78 0.36
N PRO A 565 36.64 5.70 0.70
CA PRO A 565 37.57 4.74 0.10
C PRO A 565 37.13 3.27 0.25
N LEU A 566 36.45 2.93 1.34
CA LEU A 566 35.96 1.57 1.60
C LEU A 566 34.74 1.26 0.74
N VAL A 567 33.83 2.22 0.56
CA VAL A 567 32.66 2.07 -0.34
C VAL A 567 33.12 1.96 -1.78
N GLN A 568 34.11 2.76 -2.20
CA GLN A 568 34.70 2.66 -3.53
C GLN A 568 35.41 1.32 -3.75
N ALA A 569 36.16 0.82 -2.77
CA ALA A 569 36.79 -0.49 -2.83
C ALA A 569 35.75 -1.61 -2.97
N LEU A 570 34.65 -1.55 -2.22
CA LEU A 570 33.55 -2.51 -2.31
C LEU A 570 32.82 -2.44 -3.66
N MET A 571 32.58 -1.24 -4.18
CA MET A 571 31.98 -1.05 -5.51
C MET A 571 32.89 -1.52 -6.65
N GLN A 572 34.22 -1.42 -6.49
CA GLN A 572 35.19 -1.93 -7.45
C GLN A 572 35.34 -3.46 -7.37
N GLN A 573 35.28 -4.02 -6.16
CA GLN A 573 35.41 -5.47 -5.92
C GLN A 573 34.17 -6.24 -6.39
N PHE A 574 32.97 -5.68 -6.24
CA PHE A 574 31.71 -6.32 -6.58
C PHE A 574 30.98 -5.58 -7.70
N LYS A 575 31.04 -6.11 -8.94
CA LYS A 575 30.42 -5.50 -10.14
C LYS A 575 28.91 -5.27 -10.05
N THR A 576 28.23 -5.92 -9.10
CA THR A 576 26.78 -5.78 -8.84
C THR A 576 26.45 -4.87 -7.65
N ALA A 577 27.45 -4.36 -6.91
CA ALA A 577 27.23 -3.51 -5.75
C ALA A 577 26.67 -2.15 -6.17
N ARG A 578 25.61 -1.72 -5.47
CA ARG A 578 24.96 -0.42 -5.66
C ARG A 578 24.60 0.17 -4.30
N ILE A 579 24.80 1.47 -4.14
CA ILE A 579 24.27 2.20 -2.99
C ILE A 579 22.75 2.29 -3.18
N VAL A 580 21.98 1.82 -2.20
CA VAL A 580 20.51 1.82 -2.27
C VAL A 580 20.00 3.26 -2.23
N PRO A 581 19.20 3.73 -3.20
CA PRO A 581 18.65 5.08 -3.18
C PRO A 581 17.87 5.36 -1.90
N GLY A 582 18.15 6.50 -1.23
CA GLY A 582 17.49 6.89 0.02
C GLY A 582 17.97 6.17 1.29
N SER A 583 19.01 5.32 1.20
CA SER A 583 19.61 4.67 2.37
C SER A 583 20.54 5.58 3.20
N VAL A 584 21.06 6.64 2.59
CA VAL A 584 21.88 7.65 3.26
C VAL A 584 20.96 8.65 3.95
N LYS A 585 21.10 8.79 5.27
CA LYS A 585 20.34 9.78 6.06
C LYS A 585 21.32 10.69 6.80
N PRO A 586 21.26 12.02 6.61
CA PRO A 586 22.05 12.97 7.38
C PRO A 586 21.58 12.99 8.84
N HIS A 587 22.53 13.15 9.76
CA HIS A 587 22.25 13.31 11.19
C HIS A 587 21.85 14.73 11.56
#